data_AF-A0A7C4E053-F1
#
_entry.id   AF-A0A7C4E053-F1
#
_cell.length_a   1.000
_cell.length_b   1.000
_cell.length_c   1.000
_cell.angle_alpha   90.00
_cell.angle_beta   90.00
_cell.angle_gamma   90.00
#
_symmetry.space_group_name_H-M   'P 1'
#
loop_
_entity.id
_entity.type
_entity.pdbx_description
1 polymer ?
#
loop_
_entity_poly.entity_id
_entity_poly.type
_entity_poly.pdbx_seq_one_letter_code
_entity_poly.pdbx_strand_id
1 'polypeptide(L)'
;MSSIVVKVGGRALEQNLEKILESVVERVKKNMKIIFVHGGGDIVTRYEKLLGIEPKFVFSPQGVRSRYTDEKELEVYVMVMAGKINKEIVARFNHLGVRAVGLTGADGSLMKADRKKKIVIVDENNRKRVIEGGYTGMIKEVDANMLSNMLDQGYLPVIAPIAIGEEGELL
;
A
#
# COMPACT_ATOMS: atom_id res chain seq x y z
N MET A 1 -19.27 7.78 -15.79
CA MET A 1 -18.79 8.70 -14.73
C MET A 1 -17.36 8.33 -14.39
N SER A 2 -16.45 9.30 -14.27
CA SER A 2 -15.06 9.08 -13.86
C SER A 2 -14.96 8.77 -12.37
N SER A 3 -14.05 7.87 -12.00
CA SER A 3 -13.67 7.59 -10.61
C SER A 3 -12.49 8.48 -10.19
N ILE A 4 -12.38 8.76 -8.89
CA ILE A 4 -11.28 9.51 -8.29
C ILE A 4 -10.45 8.56 -7.44
N VAL A 5 -9.13 8.56 -7.65
CA VAL A 5 -8.19 7.84 -6.80
C VAL A 5 -7.56 8.82 -5.81
N VAL A 6 -7.76 8.59 -4.52
CA VAL A 6 -7.18 9.40 -3.43
C VAL A 6 -6.03 8.63 -2.81
N LYS A 7 -4.79 9.04 -3.07
CA LYS A 7 -3.60 8.47 -2.42
C LYS A 7 -3.23 9.27 -1.18
N VAL A 8 -3.21 8.59 -0.03
CA VAL A 8 -2.81 9.20 1.24
C VAL A 8 -1.51 8.55 1.75
N GLY A 9 -0.51 9.38 2.06
CA GLY A 9 0.76 8.93 2.64
C GLY A 9 0.63 8.63 4.13
N GLY A 10 1.51 7.76 4.66
CA GLY A 10 1.49 7.35 6.08
C GLY A 10 1.54 8.53 7.07
N ARG A 11 2.45 9.49 6.83
CA ARG A 11 2.56 10.71 7.65
C ARG A 11 1.30 11.55 7.66
N ALA A 12 0.62 11.66 6.52
CA ALA A 12 -0.64 12.41 6.44
C ALA A 12 -1.76 11.70 7.21
N LEU A 13 -1.80 10.36 7.19
CA LEU A 13 -2.73 9.59 8.01
C LEU A 13 -2.45 9.82 9.50
N GLU A 14 -1.21 9.71 9.95
CA GLU A 14 -0.89 9.90 11.37
C GLU A 14 -1.23 11.32 11.88
N GLN A 15 -1.12 12.34 11.03
CA GLN A 15 -1.36 13.73 11.43
C GLN A 15 -2.82 14.18 11.29
N ASN A 16 -3.55 13.68 10.28
CA ASN A 16 -4.82 14.27 9.85
C ASN A 16 -5.89 13.24 9.47
N LEU A 17 -5.81 11.99 9.97
CA LEU A 17 -6.72 10.91 9.59
C LEU A 17 -8.18 11.36 9.52
N GLU A 18 -8.74 11.84 10.64
CA GLU A 18 -10.17 12.14 10.73
C GLU A 18 -10.61 13.18 9.68
N LYS A 19 -9.87 14.29 9.53
CA LYS A 19 -10.18 15.31 8.51
C LYS A 19 -10.11 14.76 7.08
N ILE A 20 -9.16 13.87 6.81
CA ILE A 20 -9.02 13.22 5.50
C ILE A 20 -10.22 12.32 5.24
N LEU A 21 -10.62 11.52 6.23
CA LEU A 21 -11.77 10.61 6.11
C LEU A 21 -13.07 11.39 5.94
N GLU A 22 -13.32 12.42 6.75
CA GLU A 22 -14.50 13.30 6.65
C GLU A 22 -14.63 13.93 5.25
N SER A 23 -13.51 14.43 4.71
CA SER A 23 -13.44 15.01 3.37
C SER A 23 -13.78 14.00 2.26
N VAL A 24 -13.32 12.75 2.40
CA VAL A 24 -13.68 11.66 1.47
C VAL A 24 -15.15 11.27 1.61
N VAL A 25 -15.65 11.15 2.85
CA VAL A 25 -17.05 10.82 3.14
C VAL A 25 -18.00 11.85 2.55
N GLU A 26 -17.70 13.14 2.67
CA GLU A 26 -18.50 14.22 2.08
C GLU A 26 -18.64 14.05 0.56
N ARG A 27 -17.56 13.68 -0.12
CA ARG A 27 -17.54 13.46 -1.57
C ARG A 27 -18.32 12.22 -1.97
N VAL A 28 -18.19 11.12 -1.22
CA VAL A 28 -18.97 9.90 -1.47
C VAL A 28 -20.46 10.16 -1.27
N LYS A 29 -20.85 10.93 -0.25
CA LYS A 29 -22.24 11.35 -0.03
C LYS A 29 -22.79 12.24 -1.15
N LYS A 30 -21.92 12.89 -1.92
CA LYS A 30 -22.24 13.61 -3.17
C LYS A 30 -22.19 12.71 -4.42
N ASN A 31 -22.28 11.39 -4.24
CA ASN A 31 -22.25 10.37 -5.29
C ASN A 31 -20.94 10.31 -6.10
N MET A 32 -19.82 10.79 -5.54
CA MET A 32 -18.52 10.64 -6.18
C MET A 32 -17.97 9.23 -5.96
N LYS A 33 -17.52 8.58 -7.03
CA LYS A 33 -16.87 7.27 -6.99
C LYS A 33 -15.41 7.42 -6.58
N ILE A 34 -15.06 6.98 -5.37
CA ILE A 34 -13.72 7.13 -4.81
C ILE A 34 -13.07 5.77 -4.53
N ILE A 35 -11.83 5.62 -4.99
CA ILE A 35 -10.90 4.57 -4.56
C ILE A 35 -9.89 5.23 -3.63
N PHE A 36 -9.74 4.70 -2.43
CA PHE A 36 -8.82 5.23 -1.42
C PHE A 36 -7.58 4.34 -1.33
N VAL A 37 -6.39 4.88 -1.57
CA VAL A 37 -5.12 4.13 -1.48
C VAL A 37 -4.31 4.70 -0.34
N HIS A 38 -3.86 3.84 0.59
CA HIS A 38 -3.07 4.30 1.73
C HIS A 38 -1.59 3.93 1.63
N GLY A 39 -0.78 4.50 2.51
CA GLY A 39 0.59 4.07 2.78
C GLY A 39 0.75 3.86 4.28
N GLY A 40 2.00 3.81 4.76
CA GLY A 40 2.24 3.51 6.17
C GLY A 40 3.67 3.13 6.53
N GLY A 41 4.67 3.49 5.71
CA GLY A 41 6.04 2.98 5.87
C GLY A 41 6.68 3.30 7.23
N ASP A 42 6.38 4.46 7.81
CA ASP A 42 6.87 4.86 9.14
C ASP A 42 6.22 4.03 10.26
N ILE A 43 4.94 3.66 10.08
CA ILE A 43 4.23 2.76 10.99
C ILE A 43 4.82 1.35 10.90
N VAL A 44 5.12 0.85 9.69
CA VAL A 44 5.82 -0.43 9.51
C VAL A 44 7.16 -0.41 10.24
N THR A 45 7.96 0.64 10.05
CA THR A 45 9.26 0.85 10.72
C THR A 45 9.13 0.75 12.24
N ARG A 46 8.07 1.34 12.82
CA ARG A 46 7.82 1.28 14.27
C ARG A 46 7.51 -0.15 14.74
N TYR A 47 6.69 -0.89 14.00
CA TYR A 47 6.34 -2.28 14.35
C TYR A 47 7.51 -3.25 14.15
N GLU A 48 8.33 -3.08 13.11
CA GLU A 48 9.56 -3.85 12.92
C GLU A 48 10.47 -3.71 14.13
N LYS A 49 10.72 -2.48 14.59
CA LYS A 49 11.53 -2.22 15.79
C LYS A 49 10.96 -2.84 17.05
N LEU A 50 9.64 -2.81 17.24
CA LEU A 50 8.98 -3.46 18.38
C LEU A 50 9.17 -4.99 18.36
N LEU A 51 9.33 -5.58 17.19
CA LEU A 51 9.59 -7.01 16.99
C LEU A 51 11.09 -7.34 16.93
N GLY A 52 11.97 -6.37 17.17
CA GLY A 52 13.43 -6.56 17.11
C GLY A 52 13.97 -6.76 15.69
N ILE A 53 13.24 -6.29 14.67
CA ILE A 53 13.66 -6.31 13.26
C ILE A 53 14.16 -4.91 12.90
N GLU A 54 15.41 -4.81 12.45
CA GLU A 54 15.99 -3.55 12.01
C GLU A 54 15.63 -3.23 10.55
N PRO A 55 14.90 -2.13 10.28
CA PRO A 55 14.46 -1.77 8.94
C PRO A 55 15.63 -1.38 8.02
N LYS A 56 15.72 -2.00 6.84
CA LYS A 56 16.79 -1.75 5.87
C LYS A 56 16.31 -0.83 4.75
N PHE A 57 17.19 0.07 4.33
CA PHE A 57 16.93 0.97 3.21
C PHE A 57 18.12 0.98 2.26
N VAL A 58 17.82 1.05 0.97
CA VAL A 58 18.79 1.10 -0.12
C VAL A 58 18.55 2.33 -0.99
N PHE A 59 19.61 2.82 -1.64
CA PHE A 59 19.54 3.94 -2.57
C PHE A 59 19.76 3.43 -3.99
N SER A 60 18.86 3.77 -4.91
CA SER A 60 19.07 3.53 -6.35
C SER A 60 20.14 4.47 -6.93
N PRO A 61 20.70 4.17 -8.11
CA PRO A 61 21.58 5.08 -8.84
C PRO A 61 20.98 6.47 -9.12
N GLN A 62 19.66 6.59 -9.08
CA GLN A 62 18.91 7.84 -9.25
C GLN A 62 18.70 8.59 -7.92
N GLY A 63 19.28 8.11 -6.81
CA GLY A 63 19.15 8.72 -5.49
C GLY A 63 17.82 8.43 -4.77
N VAL A 64 16.96 7.57 -5.35
CA VAL A 64 15.70 7.18 -4.69
C VAL A 64 16.00 6.20 -3.56
N ARG A 65 15.67 6.59 -2.33
CA ARG A 65 15.69 5.73 -1.15
C ARG A 65 14.46 4.83 -1.14
N SER A 66 14.67 3.52 -1.02
CA SER A 66 13.61 2.51 -0.93
C SER A 66 13.84 1.60 0.26
N ARG A 67 12.77 1.04 0.82
CA ARG A 67 12.86 -0.06 1.78
C ARG A 67 13.42 -1.29 1.08
N TYR A 68 14.32 -2.01 1.74
CA TYR A 68 14.80 -3.31 1.28
C TYR A 68 14.03 -4.41 2.01
N THR A 69 12.97 -4.89 1.37
CA THR A 69 12.05 -5.86 1.98
C THR A 69 12.58 -7.28 1.81
N ASP A 70 13.22 -7.85 2.83
CA ASP A 70 13.45 -9.30 2.89
C ASP A 70 12.19 -10.05 3.39
N GLU A 71 12.26 -11.37 3.55
CA GLU A 71 11.09 -12.19 3.92
C GLU A 71 10.50 -11.78 5.28
N LYS A 72 11.36 -11.50 6.27
CA LYS A 72 10.92 -11.07 7.60
C LYS A 72 10.33 -9.66 7.56
N GLU A 73 10.93 -8.76 6.79
CA GLU A 73 10.33 -7.43 6.57
C GLU A 73 8.97 -7.54 5.87
N LEU A 74 8.82 -8.44 4.88
CA LEU A 74 7.57 -8.64 4.16
C LEU A 74 6.43 -9.07 5.09
N GLU A 75 6.68 -10.01 6.00
CA GLU A 75 5.69 -10.45 6.98
C GLU A 75 5.14 -9.27 7.80
N VAL A 76 6.03 -8.46 8.37
CA VAL A 76 5.63 -7.28 9.16
C VAL A 76 4.95 -6.23 8.29
N TYR A 77 5.47 -6.00 7.08
CA TYR A 77 4.88 -5.07 6.13
C TYR A 77 3.42 -5.44 5.84
N VAL A 78 3.14 -6.72 5.55
CA VAL A 78 1.79 -7.23 5.27
C VAL A 78 0.90 -7.09 6.50
N MET A 79 1.35 -7.55 7.68
CA MET A 79 0.58 -7.44 8.92
C MET A 79 0.16 -6.00 9.23
N VAL A 80 1.07 -5.05 9.05
CA VAL A 80 0.82 -3.66 9.40
C VAL A 80 0.01 -2.94 8.33
N MET A 81 0.35 -3.11 7.04
CA MET A 81 -0.36 -2.43 5.96
C MET A 81 -1.77 -3.01 5.77
N ALA A 82 -1.91 -4.31 5.57
CA ALA A 82 -3.19 -4.96 5.27
C ALA A 82 -4.06 -5.20 6.50
N GLY A 83 -3.44 -5.43 7.66
CA GLY A 83 -4.13 -5.62 8.93
C GLY A 83 -4.37 -4.29 9.62
N LYS A 84 -3.34 -3.81 10.33
CA LYS A 84 -3.47 -2.65 11.23
C LYS A 84 -4.03 -1.42 10.54
N ILE A 85 -3.34 -0.88 9.53
CA ILE A 85 -3.68 0.41 8.93
C ILE A 85 -4.95 0.31 8.08
N ASN A 86 -5.01 -0.67 7.18
CA ASN A 86 -6.15 -0.84 6.28
C ASN A 86 -7.46 -1.03 7.05
N LYS A 87 -7.47 -1.92 8.06
CA LYS A 87 -8.71 -2.22 8.80
C LYS A 87 -9.12 -1.09 9.74
N GLU A 88 -8.20 -0.30 10.26
CA GLU A 88 -8.53 0.93 11.00
C GLU A 88 -9.23 1.96 10.11
N ILE A 89 -8.69 2.22 8.91
CA ILE A 89 -9.30 3.14 7.94
C ILE A 89 -10.69 2.65 7.54
N VAL A 90 -10.82 1.37 7.21
CA VAL A 90 -12.10 0.74 6.83
C VAL A 90 -13.12 0.84 7.96
N ALA A 91 -12.74 0.55 9.21
CA ALA A 91 -13.62 0.65 10.35
C ALA A 91 -14.13 2.09 10.55
N ARG A 92 -13.26 3.09 10.38
CA ARG A 92 -13.62 4.50 10.49
C ARG A 92 -14.55 4.95 9.36
N PHE A 93 -14.30 4.57 8.11
CA PHE A 93 -15.22 4.87 7.01
C PHE A 93 -16.61 4.26 7.24
N ASN A 94 -16.67 2.99 7.67
CA ASN A 94 -17.93 2.34 7.99
C ASN A 94 -18.66 3.01 9.15
N HIS A 95 -17.94 3.45 10.19
CA HIS A 95 -18.51 4.25 11.28
C HIS A 95 -19.13 5.58 10.79
N LEU A 96 -18.53 6.21 9.78
CA LEU A 96 -19.02 7.45 9.16
C LEU A 96 -20.15 7.23 8.14
N GLY A 97 -20.66 6.00 8.01
CA GLY A 97 -21.78 5.63 7.15
C GLY A 97 -21.40 5.38 5.69
N VAL A 98 -20.11 5.14 5.40
CA VAL A 98 -19.65 4.76 4.05
C VAL A 98 -19.29 3.28 4.03
N ARG A 99 -19.84 2.52 3.06
CA ARG A 99 -19.61 1.08 2.90
C ARG A 99 -18.20 0.81 2.37
N ALA A 100 -17.20 0.87 3.24
CA ALA A 100 -15.80 0.68 2.87
C ALA A 100 -15.40 -0.80 2.92
N VAL A 101 -14.60 -1.23 1.94
CA VAL A 101 -14.03 -2.58 1.86
C VAL A 101 -12.52 -2.47 1.71
N GLY A 102 -11.79 -3.11 2.62
CA GLY A 102 -10.34 -3.10 2.65
C GLY A 102 -9.74 -4.22 1.83
N LEU A 103 -8.90 -3.89 0.85
CA LEU A 103 -8.30 -4.82 -0.10
C LEU A 103 -6.78 -4.60 -0.20
N THR A 104 -6.12 -5.63 -0.68
CA THR A 104 -4.75 -5.68 -1.19
C THR A 104 -4.79 -6.16 -2.64
N GLY A 105 -3.64 -6.24 -3.30
CA GLY A 105 -3.51 -6.86 -4.62
C GLY A 105 -3.71 -8.37 -4.63
N ALA A 106 -3.61 -9.04 -3.48
CA ALA A 106 -3.85 -10.48 -3.36
C ALA A 106 -5.35 -10.82 -3.41
N ASP A 107 -6.22 -9.90 -2.99
CA ASP A 107 -7.66 -10.11 -2.96
C ASP A 107 -8.21 -10.17 -4.38
N GLY A 108 -8.61 -11.38 -4.81
CA GLY A 108 -9.09 -11.61 -6.19
C GLY A 108 -8.04 -11.34 -7.28
N SER A 109 -6.74 -11.35 -6.92
CA SER A 109 -5.65 -10.92 -7.82
C SER A 109 -5.81 -9.49 -8.35
N LEU A 110 -6.36 -8.60 -7.53
CA LEU A 110 -6.64 -7.20 -7.87
C LEU A 110 -5.43 -6.45 -8.44
N MET A 111 -4.21 -6.71 -7.94
CA MET A 111 -3.00 -6.06 -8.44
C MET A 111 -1.85 -7.05 -8.56
N LYS A 112 -1.31 -7.22 -9.77
CA LYS A 112 -0.15 -8.06 -10.05
C LYS A 112 1.08 -7.21 -10.29
N ALA A 113 2.24 -7.72 -9.89
CA ALA A 113 3.51 -7.02 -10.05
C ALA A 113 4.63 -7.97 -10.49
N ASP A 114 5.56 -7.45 -11.29
CA ASP A 114 6.81 -8.14 -11.59
C ASP A 114 7.79 -7.92 -10.43
N ARG A 115 8.23 -9.01 -9.79
CA ARG A 115 9.23 -8.96 -8.72
C ARG A 115 10.58 -8.51 -9.26
N LYS A 116 11.21 -7.55 -8.58
CA LYS A 116 12.58 -7.13 -8.87
C LYS A 116 13.56 -8.14 -8.25
N LYS A 117 13.85 -9.25 -8.94
CA LYS A 117 14.76 -10.30 -8.43
C LYS A 117 16.15 -9.76 -8.12
N LYS A 118 16.66 -8.82 -8.92
CA LYS A 118 17.90 -8.08 -8.67
C LYS A 118 17.67 -6.58 -8.77
N ILE A 119 18.36 -5.82 -7.93
CA ILE A 119 18.35 -4.36 -7.96
C ILE A 119 19.77 -3.82 -7.98
N VAL A 120 19.94 -2.65 -8.61
CA VAL A 120 21.18 -1.88 -8.54
C VAL A 120 21.03 -0.87 -7.41
N ILE A 121 21.99 -0.85 -6.51
CA ILE A 121 22.07 0.10 -5.41
C ILE A 121 23.36 0.91 -5.48
N VAL A 122 23.39 2.03 -4.76
CA VAL A 122 24.59 2.79 -4.43
C VAL A 122 24.95 2.48 -2.98
N ASP A 123 26.16 1.99 -2.75
CA ASP A 123 26.66 1.75 -1.38
C ASP A 123 27.21 3.02 -0.72
N GLU A 124 27.64 2.90 0.53
CA GLU A 124 28.22 3.99 1.33
C GLU A 124 29.48 4.63 0.71
N ASN A 125 30.15 3.93 -0.21
CA ASN A 125 31.34 4.40 -0.92
C ASN A 125 31.00 4.96 -2.32
N ASN A 126 29.72 5.25 -2.57
CA ASN A 126 29.19 5.74 -3.84
C ASN A 126 29.43 4.79 -5.03
N ARG A 127 29.53 3.48 -4.78
CA ARG A 127 29.72 2.45 -5.82
C ARG A 127 28.41 1.79 -6.20
N LYS A 128 28.22 1.54 -7.51
CA LYS A 128 27.08 0.77 -8.00
C LYS A 128 27.28 -0.72 -7.71
N ARG A 129 26.30 -1.35 -7.09
CA ARG A 129 26.31 -2.79 -6.77
C ARG A 129 25.00 -3.44 -7.18
N VAL A 130 25.08 -4.65 -7.72
CA VAL A 130 23.92 -5.51 -7.93
C VAL A 130 23.73 -6.37 -6.69
N ILE A 131 22.55 -6.34 -6.12
CA ILE A 131 22.15 -7.20 -4.99
C ILE A 131 20.84 -7.92 -5.32
N GLU A 132 20.50 -8.95 -4.55
CA GLU A 132 19.15 -9.51 -4.54
C GLU A 132 18.15 -8.41 -4.20
N GLY A 133 16.98 -8.39 -4.83
CA GLY A 133 16.03 -7.26 -4.75
C GLY A 133 14.91 -7.41 -3.74
N GLY A 134 14.92 -8.49 -2.96
CA GLY A 134 13.91 -8.76 -1.93
C GLY A 134 12.52 -8.98 -2.51
N TYR A 135 11.49 -8.62 -1.75
CA TYR A 135 10.08 -8.72 -2.10
C TYR A 135 9.54 -7.32 -2.42
N THR A 136 10.06 -6.75 -3.51
CA THR A 136 9.55 -5.50 -4.08
C THR A 136 9.32 -5.68 -5.57
N GLY A 137 8.34 -4.96 -6.12
CA GLY A 137 7.95 -5.13 -7.51
C GLY A 137 7.61 -3.85 -8.25
N MET A 138 7.19 -4.02 -9.49
CA MET A 138 6.54 -2.99 -10.30
C MET A 138 5.17 -3.49 -10.71
N ILE A 139 4.12 -2.70 -10.44
CA ILE A 139 2.75 -3.05 -10.84
C ILE A 139 2.71 -3.23 -12.36
N LYS A 140 2.16 -4.38 -12.78
CA LYS A 140 2.01 -4.78 -14.18
C LYS A 140 0.56 -4.74 -14.61
N GLU A 141 -0.34 -5.13 -13.71
CA GLU A 141 -1.77 -5.28 -14.01
C GLU A 141 -2.60 -4.90 -12.78
N VAL A 142 -3.75 -4.27 -13.02
CA VAL A 142 -4.77 -3.98 -12.01
C VAL A 142 -6.13 -4.38 -12.57
N ASP A 143 -6.92 -5.16 -11.83
CA ASP A 143 -8.30 -5.48 -12.19
C ASP A 143 -9.21 -4.27 -11.92
N ALA A 144 -9.25 -3.36 -12.90
CA ALA A 144 -10.12 -2.19 -12.85
C ALA A 144 -11.61 -2.54 -12.92
N ASN A 145 -11.98 -3.70 -13.47
CA ASN A 145 -13.38 -4.13 -13.56
C ASN A 145 -13.92 -4.48 -12.18
N MET A 146 -13.14 -5.20 -11.36
CA MET A 146 -13.48 -5.47 -9.98
C MET A 146 -13.73 -4.16 -9.20
N LEU A 147 -12.84 -3.18 -9.34
CA LEU A 147 -13.01 -1.87 -8.67
C LEU A 147 -14.23 -1.11 -9.20
N SER A 148 -14.46 -1.09 -10.51
CA SER A 148 -15.62 -0.43 -11.09
C SER A 148 -16.92 -1.04 -10.58
N ASN A 149 -17.02 -2.36 -10.56
CA ASN A 149 -18.20 -3.08 -10.08
C ASN A 149 -18.49 -2.79 -8.60
N MET A 150 -17.45 -2.72 -7.76
CA MET A 150 -17.60 -2.33 -6.36
C MET A 150 -18.13 -0.90 -6.21
N LEU A 151 -17.58 0.04 -6.99
CA LEU A 151 -18.04 1.43 -7.01
C LEU A 151 -19.49 1.55 -7.50
N ASP A 152 -19.89 0.76 -8.50
CA ASP A 152 -21.27 0.69 -9.01
C ASP A 152 -22.25 0.15 -7.96
N GLN A 153 -21.79 -0.73 -7.08
CA GLN A 153 -22.56 -1.26 -5.95
C GLN A 153 -22.55 -0.35 -4.71
N GLY A 154 -21.90 0.81 -4.79
CA GLY A 154 -21.84 1.81 -3.71
C GLY A 154 -20.81 1.51 -2.62
N TYR A 155 -19.83 0.65 -2.90
CA TYR A 155 -18.70 0.43 -2.00
C TYR A 155 -17.58 1.46 -2.23
N LEU A 156 -16.82 1.76 -1.18
CA LEU A 156 -15.56 2.49 -1.23
C LEU A 156 -14.38 1.49 -1.07
N PRO A 157 -13.64 1.17 -2.15
CA PRO A 157 -12.44 0.34 -2.05
C PRO A 157 -11.30 1.08 -1.33
N VAL A 158 -10.75 0.46 -0.27
CA VAL A 158 -9.60 0.95 0.49
C VAL A 158 -8.41 0.02 0.25
N ILE A 159 -7.44 0.47 -0.56
CA ILE A 159 -6.37 -0.35 -1.09
C ILE A 159 -5.07 -0.15 -0.27
N ALA A 160 -4.54 -1.25 0.26
CA ALA A 160 -3.20 -1.33 0.82
C ALA A 160 -2.16 -1.62 -0.28
N PRO A 161 -0.94 -1.07 -0.20
CA PRO A 161 0.07 -1.18 -1.26
C PRO A 161 0.82 -2.52 -1.19
N ILE A 162 0.12 -3.62 -1.43
CA ILE A 162 0.68 -4.98 -1.53
C ILE A 162 0.17 -5.59 -2.84
N ALA A 163 1.05 -6.15 -3.66
CA ALA A 163 0.69 -6.83 -4.91
C ALA A 163 0.96 -8.33 -4.83
N ILE A 164 0.45 -9.09 -5.81
CA ILE A 164 0.82 -10.49 -6.01
C ILE A 164 1.88 -10.61 -7.12
N GLY A 165 2.93 -11.37 -6.86
CA GLY A 165 3.97 -11.73 -7.83
C GLY A 165 3.53 -12.87 -8.75
N GLU A 166 4.34 -13.14 -9.78
CA GLU A 166 4.06 -14.21 -10.74
C GLU A 166 4.14 -15.62 -10.12
N GLU A 167 4.87 -15.77 -9.01
CA GLU A 167 5.03 -17.04 -8.29
C GLU A 167 4.03 -17.15 -7.11
N GLY A 168 3.08 -16.22 -6.99
CA GLY A 168 2.08 -16.17 -5.92
C GLY A 168 2.58 -15.55 -4.62
N GLU A 169 3.81 -15.02 -4.61
CA GLU A 169 4.37 -14.30 -3.48
C GLU A 169 3.74 -12.90 -3.31
N LEU A 170 3.80 -12.34 -2.10
CA LEU A 170 3.41 -10.95 -1.88
C LEU A 170 4.59 -10.01 -2.14
N LEU A 171 4.31 -8.83 -2.72
CA LEU A 171 5.29 -7.81 -3.14
C LEU A 171 4.91 -6.40 -2.68
#